data_AF-A0A2N7GE75-F1
#
_entry.id   AF-A0A2N7GE75-F1
#
_cell.length_a   1.000
_cell.length_b   1.000
_cell.length_c   1.000
_cell.angle_alpha   90.00
_cell.angle_beta   90.00
_cell.angle_gamma   90.00
#
_symmetry.space_group_name_H-M   'P 1'
#
loop_
_entity.id
_entity.type
_entity.pdbx_description
1 polymer ?
#
loop_
_entity_poly.entity_id
_entity_poly.type
_entity_poly.pdbx_seq_one_letter_code
_entity_poly.pdbx_strand_id
1 'polypeptide(L)'
;MNHSNNRYLIAASVCCFLAALAHLGCIAFGADWYRALGAGEQMALMAEKGLWYPTLVTLAIAVVLSVWGLFALSGSGAILTLPLTRTVLVLITGVFLLRAVAFVVLIPSFPDNSLTFWLVSSGICLLIGGLFAVGTKQQWTKLARPNNNKVA
;
A
#
# COMPACT_ATOMS: atom_id res chain seq x y z
N MET A 1 -11.16 11.36 -27.51
CA MET A 1 -10.11 11.83 -26.56
C MET A 1 -9.58 10.62 -25.81
N ASN A 2 -8.53 9.97 -26.31
CA ASN A 2 -7.97 8.77 -25.66
C ASN A 2 -7.23 9.19 -24.39
N HIS A 3 -7.90 9.13 -23.23
CA HIS A 3 -7.23 9.22 -21.94
C HIS A 3 -6.34 7.99 -21.81
N SER A 4 -5.06 8.11 -22.18
CA SER A 4 -4.08 7.06 -21.90
C SER A 4 -3.85 7.02 -20.39
N ASN A 5 -4.75 6.34 -19.70
CA ASN A 5 -4.66 6.11 -18.27
C ASN A 5 -3.32 5.45 -17.96
N ASN A 6 -2.67 5.89 -16.90
CA ASN A 6 -1.40 5.31 -16.52
C ASN A 6 -1.59 3.87 -16.00
N ARG A 7 -1.26 2.89 -16.84
CA ARG A 7 -1.38 1.46 -16.50
C ARG A 7 -0.56 1.09 -15.26
N TYR A 8 0.57 1.75 -15.00
CA TYR A 8 1.42 1.49 -13.83
C TYR A 8 0.75 1.95 -12.53
N LEU A 9 0.13 3.13 -12.52
CA LEU A 9 -0.60 3.61 -11.34
C LEU A 9 -1.91 2.83 -11.12
N ILE A 10 -2.56 2.38 -12.19
CA ILE A 10 -3.70 1.45 -12.07
C ILE A 10 -3.23 0.12 -11.46
N ALA A 11 -2.14 -0.46 -11.96
CA ALA A 11 -1.58 -1.68 -11.40
C ALA A 11 -1.20 -1.51 -9.93
N ALA A 12 -0.53 -0.39 -9.58
CA ALA A 12 -0.21 -0.06 -8.20
C ALA A 12 -1.47 0.03 -7.32
N SER A 13 -2.54 0.66 -7.82
CA SER A 13 -3.83 0.73 -7.11
C SER A 13 -4.42 -0.65 -6.86
N VAL A 14 -4.43 -1.52 -7.87
CA VAL A 14 -4.97 -2.88 -7.73
C VAL A 14 -4.15 -3.67 -6.71
N CYS A 15 -2.81 -3.58 -6.76
CA CYS A 15 -1.95 -4.20 -5.78
C CYS A 15 -2.22 -3.69 -4.35
N CYS A 16 -2.41 -2.38 -4.16
CA CYS A 16 -2.79 -1.81 -2.86
C CYS A 16 -4.13 -2.35 -2.35
N PHE A 17 -5.15 -2.47 -3.20
CA PHE A 17 -6.45 -3.01 -2.80
C PHE A 17 -6.39 -4.50 -2.50
N LEU A 18 -5.66 -5.29 -3.30
CA LEU A 18 -5.45 -6.72 -3.00
C LEU A 18 -4.73 -6.89 -1.66
N ALA A 19 -3.71 -6.07 -1.38
CA ALA A 19 -3.03 -6.07 -0.10
C ALA A 19 -3.97 -5.65 1.05
N ALA A 20 -4.82 -4.63 0.86
CA ALA A 20 -5.82 -4.24 1.86
C ALA A 20 -6.82 -5.37 2.14
N LEU A 21 -7.30 -6.06 1.10
CA LEU A 21 -8.18 -7.22 1.23
C LEU A 21 -7.50 -8.37 1.97
N ALA A 22 -6.22 -8.64 1.71
CA ALA A 22 -5.47 -9.65 2.44
C ALA A 22 -5.41 -9.33 3.96
N HIS A 23 -5.20 -8.06 4.32
CA HIS A 23 -5.21 -7.63 5.74
C HIS A 23 -6.60 -7.71 6.37
N LEU A 24 -7.66 -7.37 5.63
CA LEU A 24 -9.04 -7.59 6.10
C LEU A 24 -9.36 -9.09 6.24
N GLY A 25 -8.77 -9.94 5.38
CA GLY A 25 -8.81 -11.39 5.52
C GLY A 25 -8.25 -11.88 6.85
N CYS A 26 -7.15 -11.30 7.35
CA CYS A 26 -6.64 -11.61 8.69
C CYS A 26 -7.69 -11.36 9.79
N ILE A 27 -8.45 -10.28 9.66
CA ILE A 27 -9.50 -9.94 10.64
C ILE A 27 -10.68 -10.91 10.52
N ALA A 28 -11.10 -11.22 9.29
CA ALA A 28 -12.28 -12.06 9.04
C ALA A 28 -12.04 -13.55 9.36
N PHE A 29 -10.86 -14.08 9.03
CA PHE A 29 -10.51 -15.49 9.20
C PHE A 29 -9.67 -15.77 10.45
N GLY A 30 -9.20 -14.73 11.14
CA GLY A 30 -8.56 -14.84 12.45
C GLY A 30 -7.12 -15.40 12.41
N ALA A 31 -6.74 -16.05 13.51
CA ALA A 31 -5.36 -16.43 13.83
C ALA A 31 -4.66 -17.27 12.74
N ASP A 32 -5.37 -18.18 12.09
CA ASP A 32 -4.80 -19.02 11.03
C ASP A 32 -4.29 -18.20 9.85
N TRP A 33 -4.98 -17.11 9.50
CA TRP A 33 -4.52 -16.19 8.46
C TRP A 33 -3.33 -15.34 8.91
N TYR A 34 -3.28 -14.93 10.19
CA TYR A 34 -2.09 -14.26 10.73
C TYR A 34 -0.86 -15.18 10.67
N ARG A 35 -1.00 -16.47 10.99
CA ARG A 35 0.07 -17.47 10.86
C ARG A 35 0.44 -17.71 9.40
N ALA A 36 -0.55 -17.94 8.54
CA ALA A 36 -0.34 -18.23 7.12
C ALA A 36 0.35 -17.06 6.38
N LEU A 37 0.02 -15.82 6.74
CA LEU A 37 0.66 -14.63 6.20
C LEU A 37 1.98 -14.31 6.91
N GLY A 38 2.32 -15.01 7.99
CA GLY A 38 3.61 -14.89 8.67
C GLY A 38 3.75 -13.67 9.59
N ALA A 39 2.63 -13.15 10.12
CA ALA A 39 2.58 -12.06 11.10
C ALA A 39 3.05 -12.45 12.52
N GLY A 40 3.58 -13.67 12.67
CA GLY A 40 4.11 -14.22 13.90
C GLY A 40 3.07 -14.82 14.84
N GLU A 41 3.53 -15.72 15.71
CA GLU A 41 2.65 -16.47 16.61
C GLU A 41 2.01 -15.57 17.67
N GLN A 42 2.73 -14.54 18.14
CA GLN A 42 2.20 -13.59 19.11
C GLN A 42 0.94 -12.86 18.60
N MET A 43 0.94 -12.41 17.34
CA MET A 43 -0.23 -11.75 16.74
C MET A 43 -1.40 -12.71 16.56
N ALA A 44 -1.13 -13.95 16.16
CA ALA A 44 -2.14 -15.00 16.03
C ALA A 44 -2.80 -15.32 17.39
N LEU A 45 -1.99 -15.51 18.43
CA LEU A 45 -2.48 -15.77 19.79
C LEU A 45 -3.29 -14.60 20.36
N MET A 46 -2.89 -13.35 20.07
CA MET A 46 -3.66 -12.18 20.47
C MET A 46 -5.02 -12.14 19.77
N ALA A 47 -5.09 -12.53 18.49
CA ALA A 47 -6.33 -12.60 17.73
C ALA A 47 -7.25 -13.72 18.26
N GLU A 48 -6.70 -14.90 18.56
CA GLU A 48 -7.42 -16.02 19.22
C GLU A 48 -8.01 -15.62 20.57
N LYS A 49 -7.28 -14.81 21.34
CA LYS A 49 -7.74 -14.28 22.63
C LYS A 49 -8.77 -13.15 22.50
N GLY A 50 -9.16 -12.77 21.29
CA GLY A 50 -10.11 -11.69 21.05
C GLY A 50 -9.59 -10.30 21.45
N LEU A 51 -8.27 -10.11 21.52
CA LEU A 51 -7.70 -8.81 21.83
C LEU A 51 -7.93 -7.84 20.67
N TRP A 52 -8.17 -6.57 20.99
CA TRP A 52 -8.43 -5.53 20.00
C TRP A 52 -7.19 -5.11 19.19
N TYR A 53 -5.99 -5.36 19.72
CA TYR A 53 -4.73 -4.88 19.15
C TYR A 53 -4.46 -5.40 17.73
N PRO A 54 -4.51 -6.73 17.43
CA PRO A 54 -4.30 -7.24 16.07
C PRO A 54 -5.27 -6.64 15.06
N THR A 55 -6.55 -6.57 15.43
CA THR A 55 -7.62 -6.02 14.59
C THR A 55 -7.40 -4.53 14.30
N LEU A 56 -7.05 -3.72 15.31
CA LEU A 56 -6.83 -2.30 15.10
C LEU A 56 -5.63 -2.05 14.18
N VAL A 57 -4.52 -2.75 14.39
CA VAL A 57 -3.31 -2.59 13.56
C VAL A 57 -3.58 -3.03 12.12
N THR A 58 -4.17 -4.20 11.90
CA THR A 58 -4.49 -4.68 10.55
C THR A 58 -5.50 -3.80 9.83
N LEU A 59 -6.52 -3.31 10.54
CA LEU A 59 -7.49 -2.37 9.99
C LEU A 59 -6.84 -1.05 9.60
N ALA A 60 -5.97 -0.50 10.44
CA ALA A 60 -5.22 0.71 10.13
C ALA A 60 -4.38 0.54 8.85
N ILE A 61 -3.68 -0.59 8.71
CA ILE A 61 -2.92 -0.90 7.48
C ILE A 61 -3.85 -1.01 6.26
N ALA A 62 -4.97 -1.72 6.38
CA ALA A 62 -5.92 -1.87 5.29
C ALA A 62 -6.50 -0.51 4.83
N VAL A 63 -6.82 0.39 5.76
CA VAL A 63 -7.30 1.75 5.45
C VAL A 63 -6.22 2.56 4.74
N VAL A 64 -4.98 2.56 5.26
CA VAL A 64 -3.87 3.28 4.64
C VAL A 64 -3.61 2.80 3.21
N LEU A 65 -3.56 1.49 2.99
CA LEU A 65 -3.39 0.89 1.66
C LEU A 65 -4.53 1.26 0.71
N SER A 66 -5.77 1.26 1.21
CA SER A 66 -6.94 1.65 0.42
C SER A 66 -6.86 3.12 0.00
N VAL A 67 -6.49 4.01 0.92
CA VAL A 67 -6.28 5.44 0.63
C VAL A 67 -5.17 5.62 -0.41
N TRP A 68 -4.04 4.92 -0.28
CA TRP A 68 -2.96 4.99 -1.25
C TRP A 68 -3.36 4.46 -2.63
N GLY A 69 -4.19 3.40 -2.69
CA GLY A 69 -4.79 2.92 -3.94
C GLY A 69 -5.65 3.99 -4.61
N LEU A 70 -6.48 4.69 -3.85
CA LEU A 70 -7.29 5.80 -4.37
C LEU A 70 -6.43 6.95 -4.90
N PHE A 71 -5.32 7.29 -4.23
CA PHE A 71 -4.37 8.28 -4.76
C PHE A 71 -3.68 7.82 -6.05
N ALA A 72 -3.38 6.53 -6.19
CA ALA A 72 -2.85 5.96 -7.42
C ALA A 72 -3.86 6.06 -8.58
N LEU A 73 -5.13 5.72 -8.34
CA LEU A 73 -6.23 5.92 -9.30
C LEU A 73 -6.42 7.40 -9.68
N SER A 74 -6.33 8.31 -8.71
CA SER A 74 -6.37 9.75 -8.95
C SER A 74 -5.20 10.19 -9.83
N GLY A 75 -3.99 9.69 -9.54
CA GLY A 75 -2.80 9.98 -10.32
C GLY A 75 -2.79 9.36 -11.71
N SER A 76 -3.52 8.26 -11.93
CA SER A 76 -3.60 7.60 -13.22
C SER A 76 -4.50 8.32 -14.23
N GLY A 77 -5.30 9.28 -13.76
CA GLY A 77 -6.35 9.95 -14.53
C GLY A 77 -7.64 9.14 -14.65
N ALA A 78 -7.81 8.08 -13.85
CA ALA A 78 -9.03 7.26 -13.85
C ALA A 78 -10.17 7.88 -13.04
N ILE A 79 -9.84 8.67 -12.01
CA ILE A 79 -10.79 9.46 -11.20
C ILE A 79 -10.35 10.93 -11.15
N LEU A 80 -11.12 11.78 -10.47
CA LEU A 80 -10.79 13.19 -10.29
C LEU A 80 -9.40 13.38 -9.66
N THR A 81 -8.58 14.21 -10.30
CA THR A 81 -7.24 14.56 -9.84
C THR A 81 -7.33 15.53 -8.67
N LEU A 82 -6.84 15.13 -7.49
CA LEU A 82 -6.78 15.98 -6.31
C LEU A 82 -5.55 16.90 -6.36
N PRO A 83 -5.63 18.14 -5.83
CA PRO A 83 -4.56 19.14 -5.93
C PRO A 83 -3.25 18.84 -5.18
N LEU A 84 -3.08 17.66 -4.59
CA LEU A 84 -1.87 17.23 -3.87
C LEU A 84 -1.38 15.84 -4.30
N THR A 85 -2.01 15.23 -5.32
CA THR A 85 -1.72 13.85 -5.72
C THR A 85 -0.23 13.63 -6.01
N ARG A 86 0.46 14.59 -6.64
CA ARG A 86 1.91 14.47 -6.91
C ARG A 86 2.74 14.26 -5.65
N THR A 87 2.55 15.12 -4.64
CA THR A 87 3.29 15.04 -3.38
C THR A 87 2.99 13.75 -2.66
N VAL A 88 1.71 13.36 -2.61
CA VAL A 88 1.27 12.12 -1.97
C VAL A 88 1.88 10.89 -2.66
N LEU A 89 1.89 10.82 -3.99
CA LEU A 89 2.50 9.69 -4.71
C LEU A 89 4.01 9.56 -4.46
N VAL A 90 4.73 10.68 -4.38
CA VAL A 90 6.16 10.68 -4.04
C VAL A 90 6.38 10.17 -2.61
N LEU A 91 5.58 10.62 -1.65
CA LEU A 91 5.65 10.15 -0.27
C LEU A 91 5.35 8.65 -0.17
N ILE A 92 4.29 8.17 -0.83
CA ILE A 92 3.92 6.75 -0.86
C ILE A 92 5.06 5.91 -1.46
N THR A 93 5.65 6.37 -2.56
CA THR A 93 6.82 5.73 -3.18
C THR A 93 7.97 5.61 -2.16
N GLY A 94 8.30 6.70 -1.47
CA GLY A 94 9.35 6.72 -0.45
C GLY A 94 9.08 5.73 0.68
N VAL A 95 7.84 5.69 1.19
CA VAL A 95 7.46 4.76 2.26
C VAL A 95 7.58 3.29 1.83
N PHE A 96 7.10 2.94 0.64
CA PHE A 96 7.21 1.57 0.13
C PHE A 96 8.65 1.13 -0.09
N LEU A 97 9.48 2.00 -0.69
CA LEU A 97 10.90 1.71 -0.91
C LEU A 97 11.67 1.62 0.41
N LEU A 98 11.43 2.55 1.33
CA LEU A 98 12.03 2.51 2.66
C LEU A 98 11.66 1.20 3.37
N ARG A 99 10.38 0.82 3.35
CA ARG A 99 9.95 -0.44 3.95
C ARG A 99 10.62 -1.65 3.30
N ALA A 100 10.78 -1.65 1.98
CA ALA A 100 11.40 -2.76 1.25
C ALA A 100 12.88 -2.98 1.62
N VAL A 101 13.59 -1.95 2.08
CA VAL A 101 14.99 -2.06 2.50
C VAL A 101 15.17 -2.10 4.03
N ALA A 102 14.20 -1.59 4.79
CA ALA A 102 14.28 -1.49 6.25
C ALA A 102 14.10 -2.83 6.98
N PHE A 103 13.82 -3.94 6.28
CA PHE A 103 13.57 -5.23 6.92
C PHE A 103 14.73 -5.70 7.81
N VAL A 104 15.99 -5.45 7.42
CA VAL A 104 17.18 -5.81 8.23
C VAL A 104 17.15 -5.11 9.59
N VAL A 105 16.68 -3.87 9.64
CA VAL A 105 16.57 -3.07 10.87
C VAL A 105 15.31 -3.43 11.66
N LEU A 106 14.25 -3.91 10.99
CA LEU A 106 12.97 -4.21 11.62
C LEU A 106 12.86 -5.65 12.17
N ILE A 107 13.66 -6.60 11.66
CA ILE A 107 13.68 -8.00 12.14
C ILE A 107 13.82 -8.10 13.68
N PRO A 108 14.74 -7.38 14.34
CA PRO A 108 14.90 -7.46 15.79
C PRO A 108 13.66 -7.01 16.58
N SER A 109 12.86 -6.11 16.03
CA SER A 109 11.64 -5.58 16.67
C SER A 109 10.44 -6.51 16.53
N PHE A 110 10.46 -7.43 15.56
CA PHE A 110 9.39 -8.41 15.32
C PHE A 110 10.00 -9.79 15.04
N PRO A 111 10.63 -10.41 16.05
CA PRO A 111 11.36 -11.67 15.88
C PRO A 111 10.45 -12.85 15.54
N ASP A 112 9.15 -12.76 15.89
CA ASP A 112 8.17 -13.81 15.62
C ASP A 112 7.75 -13.88 14.13
N ASN A 113 8.03 -12.84 13.34
CA ASN A 113 7.71 -12.82 11.92
C ASN A 113 8.64 -13.77 11.14
N SER A 114 8.07 -14.55 10.23
CA SER A 114 8.87 -15.49 9.43
C SER A 114 9.79 -14.76 8.44
N LEU A 115 10.95 -15.36 8.12
CA LEU A 115 11.83 -14.83 7.08
C LEU A 115 11.12 -14.73 5.72
N THR A 116 10.26 -15.70 5.41
CA THR A 116 9.42 -15.67 4.21
C THR A 116 8.51 -14.45 4.17
N PHE A 117 7.89 -14.08 5.30
CA PHE A 117 7.10 -12.85 5.40
C PHE A 117 7.95 -11.62 5.08
N TRP A 118 9.14 -11.50 5.67
CA TRP A 118 10.03 -10.38 5.39
C TRP A 118 10.39 -10.27 3.91
N LEU A 119 10.78 -11.38 3.27
CA LEU A 119 11.19 -11.40 1.87
C LEU A 119 10.01 -11.14 0.92
N VAL A 120 8.90 -11.84 1.11
CA VAL A 120 7.69 -11.71 0.27
C VAL A 120 7.14 -10.29 0.39
N SER A 121 6.99 -9.80 1.61
CA SER A 121 6.39 -8.51 1.87
C SER A 121 7.31 -7.37 1.41
N SER A 122 8.63 -7.48 1.58
CA SER A 122 9.59 -6.52 1.01
C SER A 122 9.58 -6.54 -0.52
N GLY A 123 9.49 -7.72 -1.14
CA GLY A 123 9.35 -7.86 -2.59
C GLY A 123 8.08 -7.21 -3.13
N ILE A 124 6.94 -7.41 -2.46
CA ILE A 124 5.67 -6.76 -2.80
C ILE A 124 5.80 -5.24 -2.67
N CYS A 125 6.40 -4.74 -1.59
CA CYS A 125 6.58 -3.30 -1.41
C CYS A 125 7.55 -2.69 -2.41
N LEU A 126 8.62 -3.40 -2.80
CA LEU A 126 9.51 -2.96 -3.86
C LEU A 126 8.80 -2.89 -5.21
N LEU A 127 7.98 -3.90 -5.54
CA LEU A 127 7.17 -3.92 -6.75
C LEU A 127 6.17 -2.76 -6.78
N ILE A 128 5.38 -2.60 -5.72
CA ILE A 128 4.40 -1.51 -5.61
C ILE A 128 5.10 -0.15 -5.66
N GLY A 129 6.16 0.04 -4.87
CA GLY A 129 6.98 1.26 -4.87
C GLY A 129 7.55 1.57 -6.25
N GLY A 130 8.02 0.57 -6.99
CA GLY A 130 8.47 0.71 -8.38
C GLY A 130 7.36 1.15 -9.34
N LEU A 131 6.16 0.55 -9.22
CA LEU A 131 4.99 0.96 -10.00
C LEU A 131 4.58 2.41 -9.71
N PHE A 132 4.57 2.82 -8.44
CA PHE A 132 4.33 4.20 -8.05
C PHE A 132 5.41 5.14 -8.61
N ALA A 133 6.70 4.78 -8.53
CA ALA A 133 7.80 5.60 -9.04
C ALA A 133 7.69 5.83 -10.56
N VAL A 134 7.53 4.74 -11.32
CA VAL A 134 7.39 4.78 -12.79
C VAL A 134 6.11 5.52 -13.18
N GLY A 135 5.01 5.23 -12.49
CA GLY A 135 3.72 5.85 -12.71
C GLY A 135 3.73 7.36 -12.48
N THR A 136 4.34 7.79 -11.37
CA THR A 136 4.50 9.20 -11.00
C THR A 136 5.39 9.93 -12.00
N LYS A 137 6.50 9.30 -12.44
CA LYS A 137 7.40 9.88 -13.45
C LYS A 137 6.68 10.12 -14.78
N GLN A 138 5.86 9.18 -15.23
CA GLN A 138 5.10 9.31 -16.47
C GLN A 138 4.01 10.39 -16.41
N GLN A 139 3.41 10.60 -15.24
CA GLN A 139 2.33 11.60 -15.05
C GLN A 139 2.85 12.93 -14.49
N TRP A 140 4.15 13.08 -14.30
CA TRP A 140 4.77 14.20 -13.61
C TRP A 140 4.37 15.57 -14.16
N THR A 141 4.42 15.73 -15.48
CA THR A 141 4.07 16.99 -16.16
C THR A 141 2.58 17.29 -16.13
N LYS A 142 1.73 16.25 -16.13
CA LYS A 142 0.27 16.38 -16.05
C LYS A 142 -0.18 16.72 -14.63
N LEU A 143 0.45 16.14 -13.62
CA LEU A 143 0.19 16.41 -12.20
C LEU A 143 0.77 17.75 -11.73
N ALA A 144 1.73 18.33 -12.46
CA ALA A 144 2.33 19.62 -12.13
C ALA A 144 1.51 20.83 -12.63
N ARG A 145 0.56 20.63 -13.56
CA ARG A 145 -0.29 21.72 -14.03
C ARG A 145 -1.40 21.98 -13.00
N PRO A 146 -1.50 23.19 -12.44
CA PRO A 146 -2.69 23.58 -11.68
C PRO A 146 -3.89 23.43 -12.62
N ASN A 147 -4.98 22.86 -12.11
CA ASN A 147 -6.22 22.70 -12.87
C ASN A 147 -6.83 24.10 -13.11
N ASN A 148 -6.38 24.81 -14.13
CA ASN A 148 -6.84 26.15 -14.50
C ASN A 148 -8.21 26.15 -15.22
N ASN A 149 -8.94 25.03 -15.24
CA ASN A 149 -10.23 24.93 -15.95
C ASN A 149 -11.43 25.36 -15.08
N LYS A 150 -11.32 26.51 -14.39
CA LYS A 150 -12.45 27.18 -13.74
C LYS A 150 -12.44 28.69 -14.00
N VAL A 151 -12.40 29.11 -15.27
CA VAL A 151 -12.95 30.41 -15.68
C VAL A 151 -13.45 30.29 -17.12
N ALA A 152 -14.76 30.09 -17.27
CA ALA A 152 -15.54 30.42 -18.46
C ALA A 152 -16.97 30.69 -18.00
#